data_AF-A0A962X1H7-F1
#
_entry.id   AF-A0A962X1H7-F1
#
_cell.length_a   1.000
_cell.length_b   1.000
_cell.length_c   1.000
_cell.angle_alpha   90.00
_cell.angle_beta   90.00
_cell.angle_gamma   90.00
#
_symmetry.space_group_name_H-M   'P 1'
#
loop_
_entity.id
_entity.type
_entity.pdbx_description
1 polymer ?
#
loop_
_entity_poly.entity_id
_entity_poly.type
_entity_poly.pdbx_seq_one_letter_code
_entity_poly.pdbx_strand_id
1 'polypeptide(L)'
;MTVGAADGGIHNTGPVEINPVTLDHPWRWIEAGWSDFRRAPGISLTIGIFFVAFSYLLATWLYLSDRLFLLPPLIAGFFLVAPFLALAFYQVSRQLQQDRAPDLAQALTVWRERPFNMLVMGLVLMLLLLAWMMAANLVFAIFYTGITPKFENMLQALFFSGDSPAFLVAGTLSGSLFAFAAFAISVAAVPMLLDRRVDVLTAILTSIAAVRANPRPLVLWAMLIVMFVGLGLFSFFIGLAIFMPLIGYASWHAYQDLVAAHRTDGAPTT
;
A
#
# COMPACT_ATOMS: atom_id res chain seq x y z
N MET A 1 -14.03 15.97 -51.19
CA MET A 1 -14.75 15.13 -50.19
C MET A 1 -14.21 13.71 -50.33
N THR A 2 -13.29 13.31 -49.44
CA THR A 2 -12.82 11.93 -49.16
C THR A 2 -11.94 12.02 -47.90
N VAL A 3 -12.51 12.27 -46.72
CA VAL A 3 -12.73 11.27 -45.65
C VAL A 3 -11.58 10.27 -45.47
N GLY A 4 -10.79 10.53 -44.42
CA GLY A 4 -10.44 9.55 -43.38
C GLY A 4 -9.41 8.47 -43.71
N ALA A 5 -8.13 8.76 -43.50
CA ALA A 5 -7.14 7.72 -43.19
C ALA A 5 -7.00 7.63 -41.66
N ALA A 6 -7.27 6.43 -41.16
CA ALA A 6 -7.41 6.04 -39.77
C ALA A 6 -6.27 6.50 -38.84
N ASP A 7 -6.70 6.99 -37.68
CA ASP A 7 -5.90 7.24 -36.48
C ASP A 7 -5.23 5.93 -36.04
N GLY A 8 -3.90 5.87 -36.15
CA GLY A 8 -3.06 4.76 -35.73
C GLY A 8 -2.93 4.69 -34.21
N GLY A 9 -4.02 4.33 -33.54
CA GLY A 9 -4.00 3.97 -32.12
C GLY A 9 -3.34 2.61 -31.92
N ILE A 10 -2.02 2.59 -31.74
CA ILE A 10 -1.31 1.41 -31.24
C ILE A 10 -1.81 1.09 -29.82
N HIS A 11 -2.80 0.20 -29.73
CA HIS A 11 -3.17 -0.47 -28.50
C HIS A 11 -1.95 -1.29 -28.04
N ASN A 12 -1.23 -0.75 -27.06
CA ASN A 12 -0.05 -1.37 -26.48
C ASN A 12 -0.47 -2.57 -25.63
N THR A 13 -0.78 -3.70 -26.27
CA THR A 13 -1.17 -4.99 -25.68
C THR A 13 0.01 -5.98 -25.66
N GLY A 14 1.24 -5.48 -25.49
CA GLY A 14 2.40 -6.34 -25.28
C GLY A 14 2.23 -7.18 -24.01
N PRO A 15 2.70 -8.45 -23.98
CA PRO A 15 2.66 -9.26 -22.78
C PRO A 15 3.39 -8.54 -21.64
N VAL A 16 2.79 -8.57 -20.46
CA VAL A 16 3.35 -7.92 -19.28
C VAL A 16 4.51 -8.79 -18.78
N GLU A 17 5.73 -8.36 -19.05
CA GLU A 17 6.94 -9.06 -18.63
C GLU A 17 7.28 -8.76 -17.16
N ILE A 18 7.68 -9.81 -16.46
CA ILE A 18 8.05 -9.77 -15.05
C ILE A 18 9.55 -9.97 -14.95
N ASN A 19 10.23 -8.99 -14.37
CA ASN A 19 11.68 -9.05 -14.23
C ASN A 19 12.08 -9.81 -12.96
N PRO A 20 13.17 -10.60 -13.00
CA PRO A 20 13.79 -11.12 -11.80
C PRO A 20 14.46 -9.98 -11.02
N VAL A 21 14.23 -9.90 -9.72
CA VAL A 21 14.87 -8.94 -8.81
C VAL A 21 15.70 -9.67 -7.76
N THR A 22 16.73 -9.00 -7.24
CA THR A 22 17.63 -9.53 -6.20
C THR A 22 17.26 -8.97 -4.83
N LEU A 23 17.88 -9.52 -3.76
CA LEU A 23 17.69 -9.05 -2.38
C LEU A 23 18.18 -7.60 -2.12
N ASP A 24 18.96 -7.03 -3.04
CA ASP A 24 19.42 -5.64 -2.94
C ASP A 24 18.38 -4.63 -3.44
N HIS A 25 17.41 -5.06 -4.25
CA HIS A 25 16.42 -4.17 -4.85
C HIS A 25 15.52 -3.48 -3.82
N PRO A 26 15.01 -4.14 -2.77
CA PRO A 26 14.25 -3.46 -1.71
C PRO A 26 14.97 -2.26 -1.08
N TRP A 27 16.29 -2.33 -0.93
CA TRP A 27 17.09 -1.21 -0.42
C TRP A 27 17.20 -0.09 -1.45
N ARG A 28 17.44 -0.42 -2.72
CA ARG A 28 17.46 0.55 -3.82
C ARG A 28 16.11 1.27 -3.98
N TRP A 29 14.99 0.58 -3.79
CA TRP A 29 13.66 1.19 -3.83
C TRP A 29 13.48 2.21 -2.71
N ILE A 30 13.98 1.92 -1.51
CA ILE A 30 13.96 2.87 -0.39
C ILE A 30 14.85 4.07 -0.69
N GLU A 31 16.07 3.84 -1.21
CA GLU A 31 16.99 4.92 -1.59
C GLU A 31 16.38 5.83 -2.66
N ALA A 32 15.76 5.25 -3.69
CA ALA A 32 15.06 6.00 -4.74
C ALA A 32 13.84 6.74 -4.19
N GLY A 33 13.05 6.11 -3.31
CA GLY A 33 11.93 6.76 -2.65
C GLY A 33 12.36 7.92 -1.73
N TRP A 34 13.53 7.80 -1.10
CA TRP A 34 14.11 8.86 -0.28
C TRP A 34 14.65 10.01 -1.13
N SER A 35 15.21 9.71 -2.30
CA SER A 35 15.58 10.72 -3.30
C SER A 35 14.35 11.52 -3.75
N ASP A 36 13.24 10.84 -4.07
CA ASP A 36 11.99 11.50 -4.47
C ASP A 36 11.41 12.37 -3.35
N PHE A 37 11.43 11.88 -2.10
CA PHE A 37 11.03 12.66 -0.93
C PHE A 37 11.84 13.96 -0.81
N ARG A 38 13.16 13.89 -1.01
CA ARG A 38 14.04 15.07 -0.96
C ARG A 38 13.82 16.03 -2.14
N ARG A 39 13.39 15.54 -3.29
CA ARG A 39 13.07 16.37 -4.47
C ARG A 39 11.69 17.02 -4.36
N ALA A 40 10.75 16.45 -3.61
CA ALA A 40 9.39 16.98 -3.45
C ALA A 40 8.93 17.15 -1.97
N PRO A 41 9.75 17.72 -1.07
CA PRO A 41 9.50 17.67 0.38
C PRO A 41 8.21 18.38 0.80
N GLY A 42 7.86 19.48 0.11
CA GLY A 42 6.64 20.24 0.40
C GLY A 42 5.37 19.40 0.22
N ILE A 43 5.26 18.65 -0.88
CA ILE A 43 4.11 17.77 -1.14
C ILE A 43 4.11 16.59 -0.18
N SER A 44 5.27 15.92 -0.02
CA SER A 44 5.40 14.77 0.86
C SER A 44 5.01 15.08 2.30
N LEU A 45 5.52 16.19 2.85
CA LEU A 45 5.22 16.63 4.21
C LEU A 45 3.80 17.16 4.35
N THR A 46 3.23 17.82 3.34
CA THR A 46 1.82 18.27 3.41
C THR A 46 0.88 17.07 3.57
N ILE A 47 1.07 16.02 2.77
CA ILE A 47 0.28 14.79 2.87
C ILE A 47 0.55 14.08 4.21
N GLY A 48 1.82 13.99 4.61
CA GLY A 48 2.22 13.37 5.87
C GLY A 48 1.65 14.07 7.11
N ILE A 49 1.76 15.40 7.19
CA ILE A 49 1.23 16.22 8.28
C ILE A 49 -0.30 16.14 8.33
N PHE A 50 -0.97 16.19 7.18
CA PHE A 50 -2.42 15.99 7.12
C PHE A 50 -2.82 14.67 7.80
N PHE A 51 -2.06 13.60 7.54
CA PHE A 51 -2.30 12.31 8.16
C PHE A 51 -2.08 12.30 9.66
N VAL A 52 -0.97 12.86 10.12
CA VAL A 52 -0.70 12.99 11.55
C VAL A 52 -1.84 13.78 12.21
N ALA A 53 -2.19 14.94 11.67
CA ALA A 53 -3.26 15.78 12.21
C ALA A 53 -4.61 15.05 12.24
N PHE A 54 -4.97 14.33 11.17
CA PHE A 54 -6.19 13.54 11.10
C PHE A 54 -6.20 12.38 12.11
N SER A 55 -5.08 11.66 12.23
CA SER A 55 -4.92 10.57 13.21
C SER A 55 -5.04 11.08 14.65
N TYR A 56 -4.41 12.21 14.99
CA TYR A 56 -4.54 12.84 16.31
C TYR A 56 -5.97 13.31 16.57
N LEU A 57 -6.61 13.99 15.61
CA LEU A 57 -7.99 14.44 15.74
C LEU A 57 -8.94 13.26 16.01
N LEU A 58 -8.80 12.17 15.24
CA LEU A 58 -9.60 10.98 15.42
C LEU A 58 -9.33 10.28 16.76
N ALA A 59 -8.06 10.12 17.14
CA ALA A 59 -7.68 9.49 18.41
C ALA A 59 -8.17 10.30 19.61
N THR A 60 -8.02 11.63 19.59
CA THR A 60 -8.54 12.51 20.64
C THR A 60 -10.07 12.49 20.69
N TRP A 61 -10.74 12.49 19.54
CA TRP A 61 -12.21 12.37 19.50
C TRP A 61 -12.70 11.06 20.14
N LEU A 62 -12.05 9.93 19.82
CA LEU A 62 -12.39 8.63 20.41
C LEU A 62 -12.08 8.58 21.90
N TYR A 63 -10.99 9.21 22.34
CA TYR A 63 -10.62 9.34 23.75
C TYR A 63 -11.70 10.10 24.52
N LEU A 64 -12.08 11.28 24.03
CA LEU A 64 -13.10 12.13 24.66
C LEU A 64 -14.51 11.52 24.64
N SER A 65 -14.75 10.53 23.79
CA SER A 65 -16.05 9.86 23.64
C SER A 65 -16.12 8.49 24.33
N ASP A 66 -15.11 8.08 25.10
CA ASP A 66 -14.97 6.75 25.72
C ASP A 66 -15.06 5.58 24.70
N ARG A 67 -14.60 5.82 23.46
CA ARG A 67 -14.68 4.88 22.33
C ARG A 67 -13.31 4.42 21.83
N LEU A 68 -12.28 4.49 22.68
CA LEU A 68 -10.92 4.04 22.33
C LEU A 68 -10.86 2.58 21.88
N PHE A 69 -11.81 1.74 22.28
CA PHE A 69 -11.91 0.35 21.81
C PHE A 69 -12.11 0.23 20.29
N LEU A 70 -12.58 1.29 19.60
CA LEU A 70 -12.70 1.34 18.14
C LEU A 70 -11.40 1.72 17.43
N LEU A 71 -10.36 2.11 18.17
CA LEU A 71 -9.10 2.56 17.59
C LEU A 71 -8.40 1.46 16.76
N PRO A 72 -8.26 0.19 17.23
CA PRO A 72 -7.62 -0.85 16.42
C PRO A 72 -8.36 -1.16 15.09
N PRO A 73 -9.70 -1.33 15.05
CA PRO A 73 -10.44 -1.44 13.79
C PRO A 73 -10.30 -0.21 12.87
N LEU A 74 -10.18 1.00 13.42
CA LEU A 74 -9.99 2.21 12.62
C LEU A 74 -8.57 2.30 12.04
N ILE A 75 -7.55 1.89 12.80
CA ILE A 75 -6.18 1.73 12.27
C ILE A 75 -6.18 0.69 11.14
N ALA A 76 -6.91 -0.41 11.29
CA ALA A 76 -7.08 -1.38 10.23
C ALA A 76 -7.78 -0.78 8.98
N GLY A 77 -8.82 0.04 9.17
CA GLY A 77 -9.51 0.74 8.08
C GLY A 77 -8.60 1.69 7.29
N PHE A 78 -7.54 2.20 7.91
CA PHE A 78 -6.51 2.98 7.22
C PHE A 78 -5.86 2.24 6.06
N PHE A 79 -5.70 0.91 6.17
CA PHE A 79 -5.17 0.08 5.08
C PHE A 79 -6.07 0.10 3.84
N LEU A 80 -7.35 0.43 3.97
CA LEU A 80 -8.25 0.59 2.83
C LEU A 80 -8.05 1.92 2.11
N VAL A 81 -7.68 2.96 2.85
CA VAL A 81 -7.41 4.30 2.32
C VAL A 81 -6.00 4.38 1.74
N ALA A 82 -5.05 3.62 2.29
CA ALA A 82 -3.64 3.64 1.92
C ALA A 82 -3.36 3.45 0.41
N PRO A 83 -4.01 2.53 -0.34
CA PRO A 83 -3.81 2.40 -1.78
C PRO A 83 -4.14 3.67 -2.55
N PHE A 84 -5.22 4.36 -2.19
CA PHE A 84 -5.63 5.62 -2.83
C PHE A 84 -4.64 6.74 -2.52
N LEU A 85 -4.11 6.76 -1.30
CA LEU A 85 -3.08 7.70 -0.93
C LEU A 85 -1.76 7.44 -1.67
N ALA A 86 -1.41 6.16 -1.83
CA ALA A 86 -0.22 5.75 -2.55
C ALA A 86 -0.23 6.26 -4.01
N LEU A 87 -1.41 6.36 -4.64
CA LEU A 87 -1.54 6.96 -5.98
C LEU A 87 -0.97 8.38 -6.06
N ALA A 88 -1.14 9.20 -5.01
CA ALA A 88 -0.58 10.55 -4.98
C ALA A 88 0.96 10.51 -5.01
N PHE A 89 1.57 9.60 -4.25
CA PHE A 89 3.02 9.42 -4.25
C PHE A 89 3.53 8.84 -5.58
N TYR A 90 2.81 7.89 -6.16
CA TYR A 90 3.12 7.32 -7.48
C TYR A 90 3.12 8.40 -8.56
N GLN A 91 2.09 9.26 -8.56
CA GLN A 91 1.98 10.35 -9.51
C GLN A 91 3.11 11.37 -9.36
N VAL A 92 3.49 11.70 -8.12
CA VAL A 92 4.63 12.60 -7.86
C VAL A 92 5.94 12.00 -8.33
N SER A 93 6.21 10.72 -8.04
CA SER A 93 7.43 10.05 -8.52
C SER A 93 7.46 9.99 -10.05
N ARG A 94 6.32 9.70 -10.69
CA ARG A 94 6.17 9.74 -12.15
C ARG A 94 6.44 11.13 -12.73
N GLN A 95 5.96 12.20 -12.10
CA GLN A 95 6.25 13.59 -12.52
C GLN A 95 7.74 13.92 -12.37
N LEU A 96 8.37 13.51 -11.26
CA LEU A 96 9.80 13.71 -11.02
C LEU A 96 10.70 12.96 -12.02
N GLN A 97 10.27 11.80 -12.50
CA GLN A 97 10.96 11.03 -13.55
C GLN A 97 10.81 11.64 -14.94
N GLN A 98 9.76 12.45 -15.16
CA GLN A 98 9.51 13.18 -16.40
C GLN A 98 10.09 14.61 -16.37
N ASP A 99 10.90 14.93 -15.37
CA ASP A 99 11.43 16.28 -15.10
C ASP A 99 10.34 17.36 -15.03
N ARG A 100 9.13 16.98 -14.62
CA ARG A 100 8.01 17.90 -14.40
C ARG A 100 7.96 18.34 -12.94
N ALA A 101 7.54 19.58 -12.73
CA ALA A 101 7.28 20.09 -11.39
C ALA A 101 6.15 19.26 -10.73
N PRO A 102 6.35 18.72 -9.52
CA PRO A 102 5.32 18.00 -8.79
C PRO A 102 4.10 18.88 -8.51
N ASP A 103 2.90 18.36 -8.74
CA ASP A 103 1.64 19.06 -8.47
C ASP A 103 0.74 18.24 -7.54
N LEU A 104 0.46 18.78 -6.35
CA LEU A 104 -0.36 18.15 -5.31
C LEU A 104 -1.80 17.95 -5.78
N ALA A 105 -2.37 18.91 -6.53
CA ALA A 105 -3.76 18.82 -6.97
C ALA A 105 -3.92 17.66 -7.96
N GLN A 106 -3.00 17.54 -8.92
CA GLN A 106 -2.95 16.40 -9.84
C GLN A 106 -2.71 15.09 -9.09
N ALA A 107 -1.77 15.06 -8.14
CA ALA A 107 -1.49 13.87 -7.35
C ALA A 107 -2.73 13.34 -6.59
N LEU A 108 -3.52 14.23 -5.98
CA LEU A 108 -4.72 13.86 -5.24
C LEU A 108 -5.94 13.55 -6.13
N THR A 109 -5.91 13.94 -7.41
CA THR A 109 -7.04 13.74 -8.34
C THR A 109 -6.79 12.67 -9.40
N VAL A 110 -5.59 12.08 -9.46
CA VAL A 110 -5.20 11.10 -10.49
C VAL A 110 -6.11 9.87 -10.56
N TRP A 111 -6.70 9.45 -9.42
CA TRP A 111 -7.66 8.36 -9.37
C TRP A 111 -8.91 8.59 -10.23
N ARG A 112 -9.23 9.86 -10.54
CA ARG A 112 -10.38 10.25 -11.38
C ARG A 112 -10.19 9.92 -12.85
N GLU A 113 -8.97 9.63 -13.29
CA GLU A 113 -8.73 9.19 -14.66
C GLU A 113 -9.35 7.81 -14.91
N ARG A 114 -9.39 6.94 -13.88
CA ARG A 114 -9.91 5.57 -13.95
C ARG A 114 -10.66 5.16 -12.68
N PRO A 115 -11.78 5.83 -12.36
CA PRO A 115 -12.45 5.65 -11.07
C PRO A 115 -13.00 4.24 -10.90
N PHE A 116 -13.48 3.59 -11.98
CA PHE A 116 -14.03 2.25 -11.92
C PHE A 116 -12.98 1.20 -11.51
N ASN A 117 -11.81 1.20 -12.14
CA ASN A 117 -10.74 0.23 -11.83
C ASN A 117 -10.22 0.41 -10.39
N MET A 118 -10.04 1.67 -9.96
CA MET A 118 -9.61 1.98 -8.60
C MET A 118 -10.68 1.60 -7.57
N LEU A 119 -11.96 1.80 -7.89
CA LEU A 119 -13.08 1.39 -7.03
C LEU A 119 -13.17 -0.13 -6.91
N VAL A 120 -13.04 -0.87 -8.02
CA VAL A 120 -13.04 -2.34 -8.01
C VAL A 120 -11.85 -2.88 -7.21
N MET A 121 -10.65 -2.30 -7.38
CA MET A 121 -9.49 -2.67 -6.58
C MET A 121 -9.71 -2.37 -5.09
N GLY A 122 -10.29 -1.21 -4.77
CA GLY A 122 -10.70 -0.87 -3.41
C GLY A 122 -11.73 -1.84 -2.83
N LEU A 123 -12.71 -2.28 -3.62
CA LEU A 123 -13.70 -3.28 -3.23
C LEU A 123 -13.05 -4.64 -2.93
N VAL A 124 -12.11 -5.09 -3.77
CA VAL A 124 -11.37 -6.33 -3.55
C VAL A 124 -10.61 -6.28 -2.21
N LEU A 125 -9.89 -5.18 -1.95
CA LEU A 125 -9.18 -4.98 -0.68
C LEU A 125 -10.14 -4.85 0.51
N MET A 126 -11.32 -4.24 0.32
CA MET A 126 -12.35 -4.14 1.34
C MET A 126 -12.90 -5.51 1.73
N LEU A 127 -13.22 -6.35 0.74
CA LEU A 127 -13.71 -7.71 1.00
C LEU A 127 -12.64 -8.54 1.72
N LEU A 128 -11.37 -8.39 1.34
CA LEU A 128 -10.26 -9.04 2.03
C LEU A 128 -10.11 -8.56 3.47
N LEU A 129 -10.24 -7.25 3.71
CA LEU A 129 -10.23 -6.67 5.06
C LEU A 129 -11.40 -7.18 5.91
N LEU A 130 -12.60 -7.24 5.34
CA LEU A 130 -13.80 -7.78 6.02
C LEU A 130 -13.61 -9.26 6.38
N ALA A 131 -13.07 -10.06 5.45
CA ALA A 131 -12.74 -11.46 5.70
C ALA A 131 -11.71 -11.61 6.83
N TRP A 132 -10.69 -10.75 6.86
CA TRP A 132 -9.73 -10.72 7.96
C TRP A 132 -10.38 -10.32 9.29
N MET A 133 -11.24 -9.31 9.33
CA MET A 133 -11.95 -8.92 10.55
C MET A 133 -12.84 -10.05 11.07
N MET A 134 -13.51 -10.80 10.19
CA MET A 134 -14.26 -12.00 10.58
C MET A 134 -13.33 -13.07 11.15
N ALA A 135 -12.17 -13.32 10.54
CA ALA A 135 -11.18 -14.26 11.04
C ALA A 135 -10.60 -13.82 12.40
N ALA A 136 -10.32 -12.52 12.58
CA ALA A 136 -9.84 -11.95 13.83
C ALA A 136 -10.88 -12.10 14.95
N ASN A 137 -12.16 -11.87 14.64
CA ASN A 137 -13.25 -12.11 15.59
C ASN A 137 -13.38 -13.59 15.95
N LEU A 138 -13.20 -14.51 15.00
CA LEU A 138 -13.23 -15.94 15.27
C LEU A 138 -12.06 -16.36 16.18
N VAL A 139 -10.83 -15.88 15.89
CA VAL A 139 -9.67 -16.10 16.77
C VAL A 139 -9.98 -15.57 18.16
N PHE A 140 -10.48 -14.34 18.29
CA PHE A 140 -10.86 -13.78 19.58
C PHE A 140 -11.91 -14.63 20.31
N ALA A 141 -12.96 -15.07 19.63
CA ALA A 141 -14.04 -15.87 20.21
C ALA A 141 -13.62 -17.28 20.66
N ILE A 142 -12.61 -17.88 20.01
CA ILE A 142 -12.06 -19.19 20.41
C ILE A 142 -11.31 -19.09 21.73
N PHE A 143 -10.58 -18.00 21.95
CA PHE A 143 -9.73 -17.82 23.13
C PHE A 143 -10.40 -17.04 24.28
N TYR A 144 -11.40 -16.20 23.98
CA TYR A 144 -12.09 -15.37 24.98
C TYR A 144 -13.61 -15.61 24.93
N THR A 145 -14.14 -16.20 26.00
CA THR A 145 -15.57 -16.54 26.15
C THR A 145 -16.33 -15.59 27.10
N GLY A 146 -15.67 -14.57 27.67
CA GLY A 146 -16.21 -13.64 28.67
C GLY A 146 -16.37 -12.18 28.21
N ILE A 147 -16.79 -11.30 29.13
CA ILE A 147 -17.00 -9.85 28.88
C ILE A 147 -15.72 -9.22 28.32
N THR A 148 -15.83 -8.60 27.14
CA THR A 148 -14.74 -7.91 26.44
C THR A 148 -14.01 -6.96 27.39
N PRO A 149 -12.69 -7.14 27.63
CA PRO A 149 -11.93 -6.23 28.48
C PRO A 149 -12.09 -4.80 27.95
N LYS A 150 -12.41 -3.85 28.83
CA LYS A 150 -12.31 -2.42 28.49
C LYS A 150 -10.88 -2.14 27.98
N PHE A 151 -10.72 -1.15 27.10
CA PHE A 151 -9.42 -0.79 26.51
C PHE A 151 -8.28 -0.67 27.56
N GLU A 152 -8.62 -0.15 28.74
CA GLU A 152 -7.74 -0.03 29.92
C GLU A 152 -7.14 -1.36 30.39
N ASN A 153 -7.91 -2.44 30.33
CA ASN A 153 -7.48 -3.79 30.72
C ASN A 153 -7.12 -4.67 29.52
N MET A 154 -7.27 -4.17 28.29
CA MET A 154 -7.08 -4.94 27.07
C MET A 154 -5.62 -5.34 26.89
N LEU A 155 -4.66 -4.42 27.10
CA LEU A 155 -3.24 -4.75 27.01
C LEU A 155 -2.82 -5.76 28.09
N GLN A 156 -3.33 -5.61 29.31
CA GLN A 156 -3.05 -6.55 30.39
C GLN A 156 -3.65 -7.94 30.13
N ALA A 157 -4.90 -7.99 29.64
CA ALA A 157 -5.55 -9.23 29.27
C ALA A 157 -4.86 -9.93 28.08
N LEU A 158 -4.45 -9.15 27.05
CA LEU A 158 -3.85 -9.68 25.82
C LEU A 158 -2.43 -10.20 26.01
N PHE A 159 -1.61 -9.56 26.85
CA PHE A 159 -0.19 -9.91 27.02
C PHE A 159 0.12 -10.67 28.32
N PHE A 160 -0.73 -10.56 29.34
CA PHE A 160 -0.44 -11.07 30.67
C PHE A 160 -1.50 -12.01 31.25
N SER A 161 -2.59 -12.32 30.53
CA SER A 161 -3.49 -13.42 30.94
C SER A 161 -2.95 -14.79 30.49
N GLY A 162 -3.30 -15.86 31.22
CA GLY A 162 -2.72 -17.21 31.03
C GLY A 162 -2.89 -17.83 29.64
N ASP A 163 -3.89 -17.39 28.85
CA ASP A 163 -4.15 -17.87 27.49
C ASP A 163 -3.49 -17.00 26.38
N SER A 164 -2.71 -15.98 26.78
CA SER A 164 -2.09 -14.98 25.90
C SER A 164 -1.22 -15.56 24.77
N PRO A 165 -0.33 -16.55 24.97
CA PRO A 165 0.61 -16.96 23.92
C PRO A 165 -0.06 -17.62 22.72
N ALA A 166 -1.03 -18.49 22.95
CA ALA A 166 -1.73 -19.20 21.87
C ALA A 166 -2.61 -18.23 21.05
N PHE A 167 -3.29 -17.30 21.73
CA PHE A 167 -4.03 -16.23 21.09
C PHE A 167 -3.12 -15.34 20.21
N LEU A 168 -1.95 -14.92 20.73
CA LEU A 168 -1.00 -14.08 19.99
C LEU A 168 -0.43 -14.79 18.76
N VAL A 169 -0.09 -16.08 18.86
CA VAL A 169 0.36 -16.88 17.72
C VAL A 169 -0.75 -17.02 16.67
N ALA A 170 -1.97 -17.39 17.09
CA ALA A 170 -3.10 -17.54 16.18
C ALA A 170 -3.46 -16.22 15.47
N GLY A 171 -3.49 -15.11 16.21
CA GLY A 171 -3.73 -13.78 15.69
C GLY A 171 -2.65 -13.33 14.71
N THR A 172 -1.38 -13.60 15.02
CA THR A 172 -0.25 -13.25 14.15
C THR A 172 -0.26 -14.07 12.87
N LEU A 173 -0.52 -15.38 12.94
CA LEU A 173 -0.61 -16.24 11.76
C LEU A 173 -1.78 -15.81 10.86
N SER A 174 -2.96 -15.58 11.43
CA SER A 174 -4.12 -15.05 10.71
C SER A 174 -3.78 -13.70 10.05
N GLY A 175 -3.27 -12.73 10.82
CA GLY A 175 -2.88 -11.42 10.31
C GLY A 175 -1.84 -11.50 9.20
N SER A 176 -0.80 -12.32 9.36
CA SER A 176 0.26 -12.49 8.37
C SER A 176 -0.25 -13.09 7.05
N LEU A 177 -1.18 -14.05 7.11
CA LEU A 177 -1.81 -14.64 5.94
C LEU A 177 -2.59 -13.60 5.14
N PHE A 178 -3.47 -12.84 5.79
CA PHE A 178 -4.28 -11.82 5.12
C PHE A 178 -3.43 -10.63 4.64
N ALA A 179 -2.43 -10.20 5.41
CA ALA A 179 -1.50 -9.16 5.01
C ALA A 179 -0.67 -9.58 3.79
N PHE A 180 -0.17 -10.82 3.76
CA PHE A 180 0.54 -11.35 2.61
C PHE A 180 -0.37 -11.49 1.39
N ALA A 181 -1.62 -11.95 1.56
CA ALA A 181 -2.60 -12.00 0.48
C ALA A 181 -2.87 -10.60 -0.10
N ALA A 182 -3.10 -9.60 0.77
CA ALA A 182 -3.32 -8.21 0.37
C ALA A 182 -2.12 -7.65 -0.38
N PHE A 183 -0.91 -7.88 0.13
CA PHE A 183 0.33 -7.49 -0.52
C PHE A 183 0.47 -8.17 -1.89
N ALA A 184 0.27 -9.49 -1.98
CA ALA A 184 0.45 -10.24 -3.21
C ALA A 184 -0.48 -9.78 -4.34
N ILE A 185 -1.72 -9.40 -4.02
CA ILE A 185 -2.66 -8.90 -5.03
C ILE A 185 -2.48 -7.42 -5.37
N SER A 186 -1.77 -6.63 -4.55
CA SER A 186 -1.74 -5.16 -4.68
C SER A 186 -0.38 -4.57 -5.05
N VAL A 187 0.73 -5.22 -4.68
CA VAL A 187 2.09 -4.65 -4.76
C VAL A 187 2.43 -4.11 -6.15
N ALA A 188 2.06 -4.84 -7.21
CA ALA A 188 2.21 -4.34 -8.58
C ALA A 188 0.87 -3.88 -9.18
N ALA A 189 -0.27 -4.38 -8.70
CA ALA A 189 -1.56 -4.12 -9.32
C ALA A 189 -1.99 -2.65 -9.22
N VAL A 190 -1.86 -2.03 -8.03
CA VAL A 190 -2.28 -0.64 -7.80
C VAL A 190 -1.49 0.35 -8.68
N PRO A 191 -0.14 0.34 -8.69
CA PRO A 191 0.62 1.21 -9.57
C PRO A 191 0.42 0.87 -11.06
N MET A 192 0.21 -0.40 -11.42
CA MET A 192 -0.08 -0.79 -12.81
C MET A 192 -1.42 -0.25 -13.32
N LEU A 193 -2.46 -0.21 -12.48
CA LEU A 193 -3.75 0.37 -12.85
C LEU A 193 -3.68 1.89 -13.04
N LEU A 194 -2.71 2.54 -12.41
CA LEU A 194 -2.41 3.96 -12.59
C LEU A 194 -1.59 4.20 -13.86
N ASP A 195 -0.54 3.40 -14.08
CA ASP A 195 0.42 3.59 -15.17
C ASP A 195 -0.11 3.10 -16.53
N ARG A 196 -0.85 1.97 -16.53
CA ARG A 196 -1.23 1.25 -17.75
C ARG A 196 -2.73 1.13 -17.94
N ARG A 197 -3.11 0.97 -19.20
CA ARG A 197 -4.51 0.77 -19.60
C ARG A 197 -4.95 -0.70 -19.49
N VAL A 198 -4.86 -1.29 -18.30
CA VAL A 198 -5.25 -2.70 -18.05
C VAL A 198 -6.48 -2.81 -17.16
N ASP A 199 -7.15 -3.96 -17.21
CA ASP A 199 -8.23 -4.31 -16.29
C ASP A 199 -7.67 -4.80 -14.94
N VAL A 200 -8.53 -4.80 -13.92
CA VAL A 200 -8.15 -5.14 -12.53
C VAL A 200 -7.70 -6.58 -12.39
N LEU A 201 -8.33 -7.52 -13.12
CA LEU A 201 -7.96 -8.94 -13.03
C LEU A 201 -6.54 -9.15 -13.59
N THR A 202 -6.24 -8.57 -14.76
CA THR A 202 -4.89 -8.62 -15.34
C THR A 202 -3.85 -8.02 -14.40
N ALA A 203 -4.15 -6.89 -13.75
CA ALA A 203 -3.26 -6.27 -12.79
C ALA A 203 -3.00 -7.16 -11.55
N ILE A 204 -4.05 -7.78 -11.00
CA ILE A 204 -3.93 -8.71 -9.87
C ILE A 204 -3.11 -9.95 -10.26
N LEU A 205 -3.40 -10.56 -11.41
CA LEU A 205 -2.67 -11.73 -11.89
C LEU A 205 -1.19 -11.42 -12.13
N THR A 206 -0.89 -10.24 -12.66
CA THR A 206 0.49 -9.74 -12.82
C THR A 206 1.16 -9.60 -11.46
N SER A 207 0.49 -9.00 -10.47
CA SER A 207 1.02 -8.83 -9.12
C SER A 207 1.34 -10.16 -8.44
N ILE A 208 0.42 -11.14 -8.54
CA ILE A 208 0.64 -12.48 -8.02
C ILE A 208 1.81 -13.17 -8.74
N ALA A 209 1.90 -13.02 -10.06
CA ALA A 209 2.99 -13.60 -10.85
C ALA A 209 4.33 -12.96 -10.47
N ALA A 210 4.39 -11.65 -10.20
CA ALA A 210 5.59 -10.95 -9.73
C ALA A 210 6.06 -11.48 -8.38
N VAL A 211 5.12 -11.73 -7.46
CA VAL A 211 5.39 -12.33 -6.13
C VAL A 211 5.91 -13.76 -6.26
N ARG A 212 5.32 -14.57 -7.15
CA ARG A 212 5.75 -15.96 -7.39
C ARG A 212 7.13 -16.04 -8.05
N ALA A 213 7.45 -15.12 -8.95
CA ALA A 213 8.75 -15.05 -9.61
C ALA A 213 9.84 -14.57 -8.63
N ASN A 214 9.50 -13.69 -7.69
CA ASN A 214 10.45 -13.03 -6.80
C ASN A 214 10.09 -13.16 -5.29
N PRO A 215 9.94 -14.39 -4.75
CA PRO A 215 9.38 -14.58 -3.41
C PRO A 215 10.28 -14.00 -2.31
N ARG A 216 11.60 -14.23 -2.39
CA ARG A 216 12.53 -13.77 -1.33
C ARG A 216 12.64 -12.24 -1.25
N PRO A 217 12.90 -11.51 -2.36
CA PRO A 217 12.96 -10.05 -2.32
C PRO A 217 11.63 -9.41 -1.92
N LEU A 218 10.50 -9.98 -2.34
CA LEU A 218 9.20 -9.41 -2.03
C LEU A 218 8.71 -9.72 -0.62
N VAL A 219 9.11 -10.86 -0.03
CA VAL A 219 8.92 -11.08 1.42
C VAL A 219 9.76 -10.08 2.22
N LEU A 220 11.02 -9.83 1.83
CA LEU A 220 11.84 -8.78 2.43
C LEU A 220 11.16 -7.42 2.31
N TRP A 221 10.66 -7.07 1.12
CA TRP A 221 9.94 -5.82 0.89
C TRP A 221 8.70 -5.68 1.77
N ALA A 222 7.88 -6.72 1.87
CA ALA A 222 6.72 -6.73 2.75
C ALA A 222 7.11 -6.53 4.22
N MET A 223 8.19 -7.17 4.69
CA MET A 223 8.71 -6.98 6.06
C MET A 223 9.17 -5.53 6.29
N LEU A 224 9.83 -4.91 5.30
CA LEU A 224 10.26 -3.51 5.39
C LEU A 224 9.05 -2.56 5.48
N ILE A 225 8.01 -2.78 4.67
CA ILE A 225 6.76 -2.00 4.77
C ILE A 225 6.18 -2.11 6.19
N VAL A 226 6.04 -3.34 6.71
CA VAL A 226 5.52 -3.57 8.07
C VAL A 226 6.39 -2.87 9.12
N MET A 227 7.71 -2.95 8.99
CA MET A 227 8.65 -2.28 9.89
C MET A 227 8.47 -0.76 9.87
N PHE A 228 8.46 -0.12 8.69
CA PHE A 228 8.33 1.33 8.57
C PHE A 228 6.95 1.84 9.03
N VAL A 229 5.87 1.14 8.67
CA VAL A 229 4.53 1.46 9.16
C VAL A 229 4.45 1.27 10.68
N GLY A 230 5.02 0.17 11.20
CA GLY A 230 5.08 -0.12 12.63
C GLY A 230 5.84 0.94 13.42
N LEU A 231 7.01 1.38 12.93
CA LEU A 231 7.77 2.49 13.51
C LEU A 231 6.97 3.80 13.48
N GLY A 232 6.26 4.07 12.37
CA GLY A 232 5.38 5.22 12.26
C GLY A 232 4.25 5.22 13.31
N LEU A 233 3.59 4.08 13.51
CA LEU A 233 2.56 3.92 14.53
C LEU A 233 3.15 4.01 15.95
N PHE A 234 4.28 3.36 16.21
CA PHE A 234 4.96 3.35 17.51
C PHE A 234 5.40 4.74 17.96
N SER A 235 5.77 5.61 17.02
CA SER A 235 6.09 7.02 17.27
C SER A 235 4.86 7.93 17.47
N PHE A 236 3.74 7.38 17.95
CA PHE A 236 2.45 8.06 18.09
C PHE A 236 2.01 8.75 16.79
N PHE A 237 2.03 8.00 15.69
CA PHE A 237 1.69 8.44 14.32
C PHE A 237 2.66 9.46 13.70
N ILE A 238 3.51 10.16 14.46
CA ILE A 238 4.36 11.25 13.95
C ILE A 238 5.29 10.76 12.84
N GLY A 239 5.88 9.57 13.00
CA GLY A 239 6.77 8.96 12.01
C GLY A 239 6.08 8.64 10.68
N LEU A 240 4.74 8.50 10.66
CA LEU A 240 4.00 8.34 9.40
C LEU A 240 4.15 9.55 8.49
N ALA A 241 4.42 10.76 9.01
CA ALA A 241 4.67 11.92 8.17
C ALA A 241 5.86 11.74 7.23
N ILE A 242 6.81 10.86 7.59
CA ILE A 242 8.02 10.58 6.81
C ILE A 242 7.93 9.21 6.15
N PHE A 243 7.57 8.18 6.92
CA PHE A 243 7.60 6.79 6.44
C PHE A 243 6.51 6.50 5.41
N MET A 244 5.33 7.15 5.50
CA MET A 244 4.25 6.91 4.56
C MET A 244 4.59 7.43 3.16
N PRO A 245 5.06 8.69 2.99
CA PRO A 245 5.56 9.15 1.70
C PRO A 245 6.74 8.33 1.18
N LEU A 246 7.70 7.98 2.05
CA LEU A 246 8.88 7.19 1.67
C LEU A 246 8.50 5.84 1.07
N ILE A 247 7.64 5.08 1.77
CA ILE A 247 7.17 3.79 1.27
C ILE A 247 6.31 3.95 0.02
N GLY A 248 5.50 5.01 -0.07
CA GLY A 248 4.73 5.34 -1.27
C GLY A 248 5.63 5.53 -2.50
N TYR A 249 6.68 6.34 -2.39
CA TYR A 249 7.63 6.53 -3.49
C TYR A 249 8.40 5.25 -3.81
N ALA A 250 8.91 4.55 -2.79
CA ALA A 250 9.65 3.31 -2.97
C ALA A 250 8.79 2.23 -3.66
N SER A 251 7.49 2.16 -3.38
CA SER A 251 6.57 1.20 -4.01
C SER A 251 6.38 1.48 -5.51
N TRP A 252 6.50 2.74 -5.95
CA TRP A 252 6.51 3.07 -7.38
C TRP A 252 7.76 2.51 -8.08
N HIS A 253 8.94 2.69 -7.49
CA HIS A 253 10.19 2.13 -8.02
C HIS A 253 10.17 0.60 -8.00
N ALA A 254 9.62 -0.01 -6.94
CA ALA A 254 9.42 -1.45 -6.88
C ALA A 254 8.56 -1.96 -8.03
N TYR A 255 7.46 -1.28 -8.33
CA TYR A 255 6.62 -1.61 -9.48
C TYR A 255 7.37 -1.54 -10.81
N GLN A 256 8.13 -0.48 -11.04
CA GLN A 256 8.87 -0.30 -12.29
C GLN A 256 9.95 -1.36 -12.51
N ASP A 257 10.64 -1.76 -11.44
CA ASP A 257 11.62 -2.83 -11.52
C ASP A 257 10.96 -4.19 -11.75
N LEU A 258 9.84 -4.48 -11.06
CA LEU A 258 9.13 -5.76 -11.16
C LEU A 258 8.43 -5.95 -12.51
N VAL A 259 7.81 -4.90 -13.05
CA VAL A 259 6.97 -4.94 -14.25
C VAL A 259 7.62 -4.08 -15.31
N ALA A 260 8.29 -4.71 -16.27
CA ALA A 260 9.10 -4.03 -17.28
C ALA A 260 8.29 -2.95 -18.00
N ALA A 261 8.65 -1.67 -17.81
CA ALA A 261 8.37 -0.68 -18.82
C ALA A 261 9.19 -1.10 -20.05
N HIS A 262 8.58 -1.18 -21.23
CA HIS A 262 9.35 -1.29 -22.47
C HIS A 262 10.25 -0.04 -22.57
N ARG A 263 11.46 -0.13 -22.03
CA ARG A 263 12.60 0.62 -22.56
C ARG A 263 12.91 -0.09 -23.86
N THR A 264 12.39 0.44 -24.95
CA THR A 264 13.07 0.30 -26.24
C THR A 264 14.43 0.98 -26.06
N ASP A 265 15.38 0.25 -25.51
CA ASP A 265 16.79 0.62 -25.62
C ASP A 265 17.11 0.47 -27.10
N GLY A 266 16.93 1.57 -27.84
CA GLY A 266 17.60 1.76 -29.10
C GLY A 266 19.09 1.73 -28.80
N ALA A 267 19.69 0.55 -28.93
CA ALA A 267 21.13 0.43 -29.00
C ALA A 267 21.62 1.36 -30.12
N PRO A 268 22.54 2.29 -29.86
CA PRO A 268 23.20 2.99 -30.94
C PRO A 268 24.01 1.94 -31.70
N THR A 269 23.64 1.70 -32.95
CA THR A 269 24.50 1.05 -33.93
C THR A 269 25.74 1.90 -34.10
N THR A 270 26.85 1.46 -33.54
CA THR A 270 28.21 1.79 -34.00
C THR A 270 29.03 0.52 -34.01
#